data_AF-A0A919Z0Y4-F1
#
_entry.id   AF-A0A919Z0Y4-F1
#
_cell.length_a   1.000
_cell.length_b   1.000
_cell.length_c   1.000
_cell.angle_alpha   90.00
_cell.angle_beta   90.00
_cell.angle_gamma   90.00
#
_symmetry.space_group_name_H-M   'P 1'
#
loop_
_entity.id
_entity.type
_entity.pdbx_description
1 polymer ?
#
loop_
_entity_poly.entity_id
_entity_poly.type
_entity_poly.pdbx_seq_one_letter_code
_entity_poly.pdbx_strand_id
1 'polypeptide(L)'
;MIFINDKKMTERLLKETERVFSFDNIGNYRDLSEWQEQFRRQLGIQLGLDSIRQHSKNTELNPRIIGVDKRPDYVLEKGYIRSEPGVEIPFFFLLPGDGQNGPYPLALTPHGHNRRGKEVYVGNYENEEEAEEAMKGERNIAVQAVAAGYAVLAPDVRGFWEMGREEEYQQGKTTPAMNCNVAHYCLAVR
;
A
#
# COMPACT_ATOMS: atom_id res chain seq x y z
N MET A 1 -30.81 -11.87 21.48
CA MET A 1 -29.69 -11.56 20.55
C MET A 1 -28.92 -12.84 20.29
N ILE A 2 -28.55 -13.10 19.04
CA ILE A 2 -27.68 -14.24 18.66
C ILE A 2 -26.29 -13.67 18.44
N PHE A 3 -25.29 -14.20 19.13
CA PHE A 3 -23.89 -13.82 18.97
C PHE A 3 -23.17 -14.86 18.13
N ILE A 4 -22.35 -14.41 17.17
CA ILE A 4 -21.48 -15.28 16.37
C ILE A 4 -20.23 -15.60 17.19
N ASN A 5 -19.87 -16.88 17.26
CA ASN A 5 -18.56 -17.30 17.76
C ASN A 5 -17.57 -17.29 16.58
N ASP A 6 -16.85 -16.19 16.44
CA ASP A 6 -15.90 -15.92 15.37
C ASP A 6 -14.77 -16.96 15.31
N LYS A 7 -14.23 -17.34 16.47
CA LYS A 7 -13.16 -18.36 16.56
C LYS A 7 -13.64 -19.70 16.01
N LYS A 8 -14.79 -20.19 16.47
CA LYS A 8 -15.36 -21.46 16.01
C LYS A 8 -15.69 -21.41 14.52
N MET A 9 -16.17 -20.27 14.03
CA MET A 9 -16.45 -20.07 12.60
C MET A 9 -15.17 -20.12 11.76
N THR A 10 -14.13 -19.37 12.15
CA THR A 10 -12.84 -19.33 11.43
C THR A 10 -12.13 -20.67 11.47
N GLU A 11 -12.09 -21.36 12.62
CA GLU A 11 -11.52 -22.70 12.74
C GLU A 11 -12.21 -23.70 11.81
N ARG A 12 -13.54 -23.66 11.76
CA ARG A 12 -14.31 -24.49 10.83
C ARG A 12 -13.95 -24.19 9.38
N LEU A 13 -13.94 -22.90 8.99
CA LEU A 13 -13.59 -22.50 7.63
C LEU A 13 -12.17 -22.93 7.24
N LEU A 14 -11.19 -22.75 8.13
CA LEU A 14 -9.81 -23.18 7.89
C LEU A 14 -9.68 -24.70 7.74
N LYS A 15 -10.52 -25.48 8.45
CA LYS A 15 -10.53 -26.93 8.37
C LYS A 15 -11.27 -27.46 7.13
N GLU A 16 -12.37 -26.81 6.75
CA GLU A 16 -13.23 -27.25 5.65
C GLU A 16 -12.77 -26.71 4.29
N THR A 17 -11.98 -25.63 4.25
CA THR A 17 -11.49 -25.02 3.01
C THR A 17 -10.18 -25.67 2.58
N GLU A 18 -10.18 -26.28 1.40
CA GLU A 18 -8.96 -26.76 0.78
C GLU A 18 -8.06 -25.59 0.38
N ARG A 19 -6.86 -25.53 0.97
CA ARG A 19 -5.82 -24.57 0.60
C ARG A 19 -4.95 -25.20 -0.48
N VAL A 20 -5.43 -25.19 -1.72
CA VAL A 20 -4.76 -25.82 -2.88
C VAL A 20 -3.27 -25.47 -2.94
N PHE A 21 -2.95 -24.19 -2.79
CA PHE A 21 -1.57 -23.68 -2.78
C PHE A 21 -0.96 -23.56 -1.36
N SER A 22 -1.37 -24.38 -0.40
CA SER A 22 -0.61 -24.49 0.87
C SER A 22 0.82 -24.92 0.56
N PHE A 23 1.79 -24.43 1.33
CA PHE A 23 3.18 -24.88 1.19
C PHE A 23 3.31 -26.38 1.45
N ASP A 24 2.46 -26.95 2.31
CA ASP A 24 2.40 -28.39 2.59
C ASP A 24 2.04 -29.22 1.35
N ASN A 25 1.38 -28.61 0.35
CA ASN A 25 0.95 -29.28 -0.88
C ASN A 25 2.00 -29.22 -2.00
N ILE A 26 3.21 -28.74 -1.73
CA ILE A 26 4.26 -28.60 -2.75
C ILE A 26 4.59 -29.92 -3.45
N GLY A 27 4.45 -31.06 -2.76
CA GLY A 27 4.66 -32.40 -3.32
C GLY A 27 3.67 -32.79 -4.43
N ASN A 28 2.59 -32.04 -4.62
CA ASN A 28 1.63 -32.23 -5.72
C ASN A 28 2.09 -31.58 -7.03
N TYR A 29 3.22 -30.87 -7.03
CA TYR A 29 3.78 -30.16 -8.17
C TYR A 29 5.14 -30.76 -8.52
N ARG A 30 5.61 -30.56 -9.76
CA ARG A 30 6.92 -31.05 -10.22
C ARG A 30 8.06 -30.46 -9.40
N ASP A 31 7.98 -29.17 -9.10
CA ASP A 31 9.01 -28.42 -8.39
C ASP A 31 8.42 -27.13 -7.75
N LEU A 32 9.24 -26.45 -6.94
CA LEU A 32 8.85 -25.19 -6.31
C LEU A 32 8.48 -24.11 -7.33
N SER A 33 9.14 -24.08 -8.48
CA SER A 33 8.91 -23.05 -9.50
C SER A 33 7.52 -23.21 -10.12
N GLU A 34 7.10 -24.45 -10.41
CA GLU A 34 5.75 -24.74 -10.90
C GLU A 34 4.68 -24.34 -9.88
N TRP A 35 4.84 -24.73 -8.61
CA TRP A 35 3.93 -24.30 -7.54
C TRP A 35 3.83 -22.77 -7.47
N GLN A 36 4.97 -22.08 -7.49
CA GLN A 36 5.02 -20.63 -7.42
C GLN A 36 4.35 -19.95 -8.62
N GLU A 37 4.57 -20.47 -9.84
CA GLU A 37 3.96 -19.96 -11.06
C GLU A 37 2.44 -20.09 -11.01
N GLN A 38 1.94 -21.29 -10.69
CA GLN A 38 0.51 -21.54 -10.60
C GLN A 38 -0.15 -20.73 -9.48
N PHE A 39 0.50 -20.61 -8.32
CA PHE A 39 0.02 -19.78 -7.22
C PHE A 39 -0.06 -18.31 -7.61
N ARG A 40 1.01 -17.73 -8.19
CA ARG A 40 1.02 -16.32 -8.63
C ARG A 40 -0.04 -16.04 -9.68
N ARG A 41 -0.28 -16.98 -10.61
CA ARG A 41 -1.36 -16.86 -11.60
C ARG A 41 -2.72 -16.80 -10.92
N GLN A 42 -3.02 -17.73 -10.01
CA GLN A 42 -4.30 -17.73 -9.31
C GLN A 42 -4.47 -16.51 -8.42
N LEU A 43 -3.42 -16.08 -7.71
CA LEU A 43 -3.42 -14.86 -6.93
C LEU A 43 -3.72 -13.64 -7.81
N GLY A 44 -3.09 -13.52 -8.99
CA GLY A 44 -3.35 -12.44 -9.94
C GLY A 44 -4.81 -12.39 -10.41
N ILE A 45 -5.41 -13.56 -10.69
CA ILE A 45 -6.83 -13.68 -11.06
C ILE A 45 -7.74 -13.24 -9.90
N GLN A 46 -7.48 -13.74 -8.69
CA GLN A 46 -8.31 -13.43 -7.50
C GLN A 46 -8.20 -11.95 -7.10
N LEU A 47 -7.03 -11.34 -7.30
CA LEU A 47 -6.82 -9.91 -7.07
C LEU A 47 -7.28 -9.04 -8.24
N GLY A 48 -7.80 -9.61 -9.34
CA GLY A 48 -8.27 -8.85 -10.49
C GLY A 48 -7.17 -8.08 -11.24
N LEU A 49 -5.90 -8.47 -11.09
CA LEU A 49 -4.77 -7.73 -11.67
C LEU A 49 -4.80 -7.72 -13.20
N ASP A 50 -5.29 -8.79 -13.82
CA ASP A 50 -5.45 -8.85 -15.27
C ASP A 50 -6.52 -7.87 -15.76
N SER A 51 -7.63 -7.74 -15.03
CA SER A 51 -8.67 -6.75 -15.32
C SER A 51 -8.13 -5.33 -15.17
N ILE A 52 -7.40 -5.03 -14.09
CA ILE A 52 -6.77 -3.72 -13.91
C ILE A 52 -5.84 -3.39 -15.08
N ARG A 53 -4.95 -4.33 -15.46
CA ARG A 53 -4.03 -4.15 -16.59
C ARG A 53 -4.78 -3.89 -17.89
N GLN A 54 -5.85 -4.62 -18.15
CA GLN A 54 -6.65 -4.45 -19.35
C GLN A 54 -7.34 -3.07 -19.39
N HIS A 55 -7.90 -2.60 -18.28
CA HIS A 55 -8.55 -1.30 -18.18
C HIS A 55 -7.54 -0.13 -18.23
N SER A 56 -6.34 -0.33 -17.69
CA SER A 56 -5.27 0.69 -17.66
C SER A 56 -4.35 0.68 -18.88
N LYS A 57 -4.50 -0.25 -19.83
CA LYS A 57 -3.56 -0.45 -20.96
C LYS A 57 -3.23 0.80 -21.78
N ASN A 58 -4.16 1.75 -21.86
CA ASN A 58 -4.03 3.00 -22.61
C ASN A 58 -3.84 4.22 -21.69
N THR A 59 -3.62 3.99 -20.40
CA THR A 59 -3.42 5.07 -19.42
C THR A 59 -1.96 5.46 -19.41
N GLU A 60 -1.68 6.69 -19.81
CA GLU A 60 -0.36 7.29 -19.62
C GLU A 60 -0.15 7.62 -18.14
N LEU A 61 1.00 7.18 -17.59
CA LEU A 61 1.29 7.31 -16.16
C LEU A 61 1.44 8.78 -15.69
N ASN A 62 1.96 9.65 -16.55
CA ASN A 62 2.13 11.10 -16.30
C ASN A 62 2.52 11.47 -14.84
N PRO A 63 3.67 10.99 -14.32
CA PRO A 63 4.12 11.35 -12.99
C PRO A 63 4.47 12.84 -12.92
N ARG A 64 4.03 13.52 -11.87
CA ARG A 64 4.32 14.94 -11.65
C ARG A 64 4.74 15.20 -10.21
N ILE A 65 5.75 16.04 -10.04
CA ILE A 65 6.13 16.60 -8.74
C ILE A 65 5.46 17.96 -8.58
N ILE A 66 4.77 18.15 -7.46
CA ILE A 66 4.02 19.38 -7.15
C ILE A 66 4.62 20.16 -5.98
N GLY A 67 5.58 19.57 -5.27
CA GLY A 67 6.26 20.22 -4.15
C GLY A 67 7.57 19.54 -3.84
N VAL A 68 8.55 20.32 -3.41
CA VAL A 68 9.87 19.84 -2.99
C VAL A 68 10.18 20.48 -1.64
N ASP A 69 10.54 19.63 -0.68
CA ASP A 69 10.92 20.02 0.67
C ASP A 69 12.34 19.48 0.94
N LYS A 70 13.29 20.39 1.15
CA LYS A 70 14.69 20.05 1.42
C LYS A 70 14.88 19.89 2.92
N ARG A 71 15.09 18.65 3.36
CA ARG A 71 15.45 18.33 4.75
C ARG A 71 16.98 18.28 4.88
N PRO A 72 17.53 18.35 6.10
CA PRO A 72 18.96 18.32 6.31
C PRO A 72 19.66 17.11 5.67
N ASP A 73 19.04 15.94 5.73
CA ASP A 73 19.66 14.66 5.33
C ASP A 73 19.07 14.04 4.05
N TYR A 74 17.94 14.57 3.55
CA TYR A 74 17.23 14.04 2.39
C TYR A 74 16.35 15.10 1.72
N VAL A 75 15.97 14.85 0.48
CA VAL A 75 14.94 15.63 -0.23
C VAL A 75 13.63 14.85 -0.20
N LEU A 76 12.53 15.54 0.09
CA LEU A 76 11.17 15.00 0.07
C LEU A 76 10.37 15.68 -1.03
N GLU A 77 9.96 14.94 -2.04
CA GLU A 77 9.17 15.43 -3.16
C GLU A 77 7.74 14.90 -3.06
N LYS A 78 6.74 15.79 -3.09
CA LYS A 78 5.33 15.40 -3.20
C LYS A 78 4.95 15.31 -4.66
N GLY A 79 4.31 14.23 -5.06
CA GLY A 79 3.86 14.02 -6.42
C GLY A 79 2.57 13.22 -6.57
N TYR A 80 2.14 13.11 -7.82
CA TYR A 80 1.01 12.31 -8.25
C TYR A 80 1.40 11.48 -9.47
N ILE A 81 0.90 10.25 -9.56
CA ILE A 81 1.04 9.39 -10.74
C ILE A 81 -0.33 8.83 -11.10
N ARG A 82 -0.68 8.88 -12.38
CA ARG A 82 -1.91 8.26 -12.87
C ARG A 82 -1.70 6.76 -13.00
N SER A 83 -2.49 5.96 -12.30
CA SER A 83 -2.41 4.49 -12.41
C SER A 83 -3.45 3.91 -13.36
N GLU A 84 -4.64 4.51 -13.40
CA GLU A 84 -5.81 4.06 -14.16
C GLU A 84 -6.62 5.27 -14.66
N PRO A 85 -7.57 5.09 -15.59
CA PRO A 85 -8.46 6.17 -15.99
C PRO A 85 -9.22 6.74 -14.78
N GLY A 86 -9.03 8.03 -14.51
CA GLY A 86 -9.68 8.72 -13.38
C GLY A 86 -9.06 8.45 -12.00
N VAL A 87 -7.93 7.73 -11.92
CA VAL A 87 -7.25 7.42 -10.64
C VAL A 87 -5.83 7.97 -10.65
N GLU A 88 -5.56 8.91 -9.74
CA GLU A 88 -4.22 9.44 -9.49
C GLU A 88 -3.77 9.08 -8.08
N ILE A 89 -2.64 8.40 -7.97
CA ILE A 89 -2.05 7.99 -6.70
C ILE A 89 -1.12 9.12 -6.22
N PRO A 90 -1.41 9.76 -5.08
CA PRO A 90 -0.49 10.67 -4.42
C PRO A 90 0.66 9.87 -3.80
N PHE A 91 1.86 10.40 -3.93
CA PHE A 91 3.06 9.80 -3.35
C PHE A 91 4.01 10.85 -2.82
N PHE A 92 4.89 10.41 -1.91
CA PHE A 92 6.15 11.09 -1.65
C PHE A 92 7.29 10.30 -2.26
N PHE A 93 8.26 11.01 -2.81
CA PHE A 93 9.52 10.46 -3.29
C PHE A 93 10.67 11.05 -2.45
N LEU A 94 11.47 10.19 -1.82
CA LEU A 94 12.58 10.61 -0.98
C LEU A 94 13.88 10.22 -1.65
N LEU A 95 14.82 11.16 -1.67
CA LEU A 95 16.17 10.95 -2.16
C LEU A 95 17.17 11.29 -1.06
N PRO A 96 18.24 10.50 -0.88
CA PRO A 96 19.33 10.87 0.01
C PRO A 96 19.90 12.26 -0.35
N GLY A 97 20.30 13.02 0.67
CA GLY A 97 20.79 14.39 0.52
C GLY A 97 22.12 14.52 -0.23
N ASP A 98 22.59 15.77 -0.32
CA ASP A 98 23.79 16.13 -1.08
C ASP A 98 25.03 15.31 -0.66
N GLY A 99 25.81 14.86 -1.64
CA GLY A 99 27.03 14.07 -1.43
C GLY A 99 26.86 12.56 -1.57
N GLN A 100 25.62 12.07 -1.63
CA GLN A 100 25.33 10.73 -2.16
C GLN A 100 25.01 10.85 -3.65
N ASN A 101 25.59 9.97 -4.46
CA ASN A 101 25.33 9.91 -5.90
C ASN A 101 24.81 8.52 -6.23
N GLY A 102 23.72 8.47 -7.00
CA GLY A 102 23.07 7.23 -7.40
C GLY A 102 23.90 6.36 -8.37
N PRO A 103 23.37 5.21 -8.81
CA PRO A 103 21.99 4.77 -8.61
C PRO A 103 21.71 4.25 -7.19
N TYR A 104 20.57 4.66 -6.62
CA TYR A 104 20.11 4.18 -5.33
C TYR A 104 19.26 2.91 -5.47
N PRO A 105 19.35 1.95 -4.53
CA PRO A 105 18.30 0.95 -4.40
C PRO A 105 16.95 1.62 -4.07
N LEU A 106 15.86 1.12 -4.64
CA LEU A 106 14.52 1.67 -4.41
C LEU A 106 13.79 0.88 -3.31
N ALA A 107 13.24 1.59 -2.32
CA ALA A 107 12.29 1.07 -1.35
C ALA A 107 10.87 1.55 -1.67
N LEU A 108 9.91 0.62 -1.72
CA LEU A 108 8.49 0.92 -1.76
C LEU A 108 7.92 0.78 -0.35
N THR A 109 7.31 1.83 0.18
CA THR A 109 6.81 1.84 1.56
C THR A 109 5.29 2.10 1.60
N PRO A 110 4.46 1.12 1.21
CA PRO A 110 3.02 1.23 1.39
C PRO A 110 2.70 1.28 2.89
N HIS A 111 1.84 2.21 3.29
CA HIS A 111 1.52 2.43 4.69
C HIS A 111 0.48 1.44 5.22
N GLY A 112 0.45 1.28 6.55
CA GLY A 112 -0.56 0.49 7.26
C GLY A 112 -1.88 1.25 7.48
N HIS A 113 -2.68 0.81 8.45
CA HIS A 113 -4.02 1.37 8.72
C HIS A 113 -4.00 2.67 9.55
N ASN A 114 -2.96 3.49 9.42
CA ASN A 114 -2.87 4.75 10.15
C ASN A 114 -3.72 5.85 9.49
N ARG A 115 -4.27 6.76 10.30
CA ARG A 115 -5.19 7.81 9.85
C ARG A 115 -4.61 8.68 8.73
N ARG A 116 -3.34 9.08 8.88
CA ARG A 116 -2.67 10.00 7.96
C ARG A 116 -1.79 9.31 6.90
N GLY A 117 -2.01 8.02 6.66
CA GLY A 117 -1.40 7.26 5.58
C GLY A 117 0.10 7.49 5.41
N LYS A 118 0.52 7.89 4.19
CA LYS A 118 1.93 8.12 3.86
C LYS A 118 2.59 9.26 4.65
N GLU A 119 1.83 10.21 5.22
CA GLU A 119 2.39 11.37 5.95
C GLU A 119 3.23 10.92 7.15
N VAL A 120 2.72 9.97 7.94
CA VAL A 120 3.42 9.42 9.12
C VAL A 120 4.70 8.70 8.71
N TYR A 121 4.67 8.02 7.56
CA TYR A 121 5.82 7.26 7.05
C TYR A 121 6.99 8.17 6.67
N VAL A 122 6.72 9.39 6.20
CA VAL A 122 7.72 10.37 5.78
C VAL A 122 8.08 11.40 6.86
N GLY A 123 7.54 11.24 8.07
CA GLY A 123 7.82 12.12 9.21
C GLY A 123 6.99 13.41 9.26
N ASN A 124 5.90 13.49 8.48
CA ASN A 124 4.98 14.63 8.50
C ASN A 124 3.91 14.43 9.57
N TYR A 125 4.23 14.74 10.82
CA TYR A 125 3.29 14.61 11.95
C TYR A 125 2.39 15.84 12.11
N GLU A 126 1.16 15.63 12.59
CA GLU A 126 0.15 16.68 12.82
C GLU A 126 0.42 17.40 14.15
N ASN A 127 0.89 16.65 15.15
CA ASN A 127 1.17 17.13 16.50
C ASN A 127 2.23 16.23 17.17
N GLU A 128 2.67 16.62 18.36
CA GLU A 128 3.70 15.92 19.14
C GLU A 128 3.27 14.50 19.55
N GLU A 129 1.99 14.30 19.87
CA GLU A 129 1.45 12.98 20.23
C GLU A 129 1.58 11.99 19.06
N GLU A 130 1.20 12.41 17.84
CA GLU A 130 1.37 11.57 16.63
C GLU A 130 2.85 11.27 16.36
N ALA A 131 3.74 12.23 16.61
CA ALA A 131 5.17 12.03 16.46
C ALA A 131 5.70 11.00 17.47
N GLU A 132 5.33 11.11 18.75
CA GLU A 132 5.74 10.17 19.80
C GLU A 132 5.23 8.75 19.53
N GLU A 133 3.95 8.61 19.16
CA GLU A 133 3.38 7.31 18.78
C GLU A 133 4.07 6.70 17.56
N ALA A 134 4.34 7.51 16.54
CA ALA A 134 5.02 7.08 15.34
C ALA A 134 6.44 6.61 15.63
N MET A 135 7.18 7.33 16.48
CA MET A 135 8.54 6.95 16.87
C MET A 135 8.55 5.69 17.74
N LYS A 136 7.64 5.60 18.72
CA LYS A 136 7.51 4.40 19.58
C LYS A 136 7.17 3.14 18.78
N GLY A 137 6.38 3.29 17.71
CA GLY A 137 6.01 2.21 16.80
C GLY A 137 6.89 2.07 15.56
N GLU A 138 7.98 2.82 15.46
CA GLU A 138 8.91 2.84 14.31
C GLU A 138 8.18 3.01 12.95
N ARG A 139 7.14 3.84 12.93
CA ARG A 139 6.22 3.99 11.79
C ARG A 139 6.77 4.89 10.67
N ASN A 140 7.87 5.59 10.88
CA ASN A 140 8.53 6.46 9.90
C ASN A 140 9.45 5.68 8.93
N ILE A 141 8.93 4.57 8.39
CA ILE A 141 9.72 3.60 7.61
C ILE A 141 10.38 4.25 6.38
N ALA A 142 9.74 5.23 5.74
CA ALA A 142 10.32 5.93 4.60
C ALA A 142 11.54 6.77 5.00
N VAL A 143 11.47 7.45 6.15
CA VAL A 143 12.61 8.21 6.70
C VAL A 143 13.76 7.29 7.07
N GLN A 144 13.47 6.14 7.68
CA GLN A 144 14.48 5.14 8.00
C GLN A 144 15.15 4.56 6.74
N ALA A 145 14.36 4.29 5.69
CA ALA A 145 14.88 3.76 4.43
C ALA A 145 15.77 4.77 3.70
N VAL A 146 15.39 6.06 3.62
CA VAL A 146 16.25 7.07 2.98
C VAL A 146 17.53 7.30 3.77
N ALA A 147 17.47 7.26 5.11
CA ALA A 147 18.65 7.32 5.97
C ALA A 147 19.61 6.13 5.76
N ALA A 148 19.08 4.97 5.36
CA ALA A 148 19.86 3.79 4.99
C ALA A 148 20.41 3.83 3.54
N GLY A 149 20.24 4.95 2.81
CA GLY A 149 20.78 5.15 1.46
C GLY A 149 19.87 4.67 0.32
N TYR A 150 18.58 4.46 0.58
CA TYR A 150 17.60 4.11 -0.45
C TYR A 150 16.96 5.36 -1.05
N ALA A 151 16.64 5.31 -2.35
CA ALA A 151 15.55 6.12 -2.88
C ALA A 151 14.24 5.49 -2.38
N VAL A 152 13.25 6.30 -2.01
CA VAL A 152 12.00 5.78 -1.44
C VAL A 152 10.81 6.33 -2.19
N LEU A 153 9.86 5.47 -2.53
CA LEU A 153 8.54 5.86 -3.00
C LEU A 153 7.48 5.42 -1.98
N ALA A 154 6.83 6.41 -1.37
CA ALA A 154 5.80 6.24 -0.35
C ALA A 154 4.43 6.69 -0.89
N PRO A 155 3.63 5.79 -1.50
CA PRO A 155 2.31 6.11 -2.02
C PRO A 155 1.24 6.04 -0.91
N ASP A 156 0.11 6.72 -1.12
CA ASP A 156 -1.11 6.38 -0.39
C ASP A 156 -1.74 5.09 -0.97
N VAL A 157 -2.30 4.28 -0.08
CA VAL A 157 -3.12 3.12 -0.43
C VAL A 157 -4.57 3.58 -0.68
N ARG A 158 -5.26 2.93 -1.61
CA ARG A 158 -6.66 3.28 -1.96
C ARG A 158 -7.57 3.32 -0.74
N GLY A 159 -8.39 4.36 -0.65
CA GLY A 159 -9.33 4.57 0.45
C GLY A 159 -8.73 5.32 1.63
N PHE A 160 -7.43 5.59 1.66
CA PHE A 160 -6.76 6.25 2.78
C PHE A 160 -6.34 7.65 2.42
N TRP A 161 -6.40 8.54 3.41
CA TRP A 161 -5.87 9.90 3.33
C TRP A 161 -6.29 10.64 2.05
N GLU A 162 -5.35 11.01 1.16
CA GLU A 162 -5.66 11.72 -0.09
C GLU A 162 -6.42 10.85 -1.11
N MET A 163 -6.46 9.52 -0.90
CA MET A 163 -7.24 8.56 -1.66
C MET A 163 -8.54 8.15 -0.96
N GLY A 164 -8.93 8.86 0.11
CA GLY A 164 -10.22 8.70 0.78
C GLY A 164 -11.39 9.17 -0.09
N ARG A 165 -12.61 8.74 0.23
CA ARG A 165 -13.80 9.18 -0.53
C ARG A 165 -14.14 10.62 -0.17
N GLU A 166 -14.44 11.42 -1.19
CA GLU A 166 -14.84 12.82 -1.02
C GLU A 166 -16.06 12.96 -0.09
N GLU A 167 -17.06 12.10 -0.25
CA GLU A 167 -18.27 12.08 0.59
C GLU A 167 -17.97 11.89 2.09
N GLU A 168 -16.96 11.08 2.40
CA GLU A 168 -16.55 10.81 3.79
C GLU A 168 -15.76 11.97 4.37
N TYR A 169 -14.87 12.55 3.56
CA TYR A 169 -14.13 13.74 3.94
C TYR A 169 -15.07 14.90 4.26
N GLN A 170 -16.08 15.14 3.42
CA GLN A 170 -17.10 16.17 3.63
C GLN A 170 -17.95 15.93 4.89
N GLN A 171 -18.11 14.68 5.31
CA GLN A 171 -18.81 14.30 6.56
C GLN A 171 -17.89 14.28 7.79
N GLY A 172 -16.62 14.67 7.66
CA GLY A 172 -15.63 14.61 8.74
C GLY A 172 -15.25 13.19 9.16
N LYS A 173 -15.58 12.17 8.37
CA LYS A 173 -15.23 10.77 8.64
C LYS A 173 -13.81 10.52 8.15
N THR A 174 -12.89 10.30 9.08
CA THR A 174 -11.48 10.05 8.79
C THR A 174 -11.05 8.61 9.15
N THR A 175 -12.01 7.74 9.48
CA THR A 175 -11.71 6.41 10.02
C THR A 175 -11.24 5.45 8.94
N PRO A 176 -10.00 4.92 9.02
CA PRO A 176 -9.42 4.12 7.94
C PRO A 176 -10.10 2.76 7.72
N ALA A 177 -10.70 2.20 8.78
CA ALA A 177 -11.29 0.86 8.76
C ALA A 177 -12.53 0.71 7.86
N MET A 178 -13.28 1.80 7.58
CA MET A 178 -14.43 1.73 6.67
C MET A 178 -14.02 1.74 5.20
N ASN A 179 -12.80 2.20 4.89
CA ASN A 179 -12.39 2.49 3.52
C ASN A 179 -11.64 1.33 2.85
N CYS A 180 -11.19 0.34 3.63
CA CYS A 180 -10.63 -0.91 3.10
C CYS A 180 -11.61 -1.68 2.21
N ASN A 181 -12.92 -1.51 2.42
CA ASN A 181 -13.94 -2.12 1.56
C ASN A 181 -13.96 -1.49 0.16
N VAL A 182 -13.60 -0.21 0.02
CA VAL A 182 -13.52 0.49 -1.28
C VAL A 182 -12.42 -0.11 -2.16
N ALA A 183 -11.30 -0.54 -1.56
CA ALA A 183 -10.25 -1.25 -2.28
C ALA A 183 -10.76 -2.58 -2.90
N HIS A 184 -11.71 -3.26 -2.24
CA HIS A 184 -12.35 -4.46 -2.79
C HIS A 184 -13.40 -4.15 -3.86
N TYR A 185 -14.18 -3.07 -3.72
CA TYR A 185 -15.23 -2.73 -4.69
C TYR A 185 -14.69 -2.35 -6.07
N CYS A 186 -13.55 -1.64 -6.15
CA CYS A 186 -12.95 -1.31 -7.45
C CYS A 186 -12.38 -2.53 -8.19
N LEU A 187 -12.03 -3.61 -7.48
CA LEU A 187 -11.56 -4.86 -8.08
C LEU A 187 -12.71 -5.78 -8.52
N ALA A 188 -13.91 -5.56 -7.97
CA ALA A 188 -15.06 -6.45 -8.13
C ALA A 188 -16.06 -6.01 -9.22
N VAL A 189 -15.82 -4.89 -9.92
CA VAL A 189 -16.69 -4.47 -11.03
C VAL A 189 -16.41 -5.36 -12.25
N ARG A 190 -17.21 -6.42 -12.38
CA ARG A 190 -17.48 -7.12 -13.63
C ARG A 190 -18.55 -6.39 -14.43
#